data_AF-A0A315B675-F1
#
_entry.id   AF-A0A315B675-F1
#
_cell.length_a   1.000
_cell.length_b   1.000
_cell.length_c   1.000
_cell.angle_alpha   90.00
_cell.angle_beta   90.00
_cell.angle_gamma   90.00
#
_symmetry.space_group_name_H-M   'P 1'
#
loop_
_entity.id
_entity.type
_entity.pdbx_description
1 polymer ?
#
loop_
_entity_poly.entity_id
_entity_poly.type
_entity_poly.pdbx_seq_one_letter_code
_entity_poly.pdbx_strand_id
1 'polypeptide(L)'
;MALGVSRSNVLIKKTRSSDWADLTKSTHKADDADLKDALPRMVKNRATYGCRRVLARLKIDSLQINKKKRVYRVMRDDGWLLFRQSHRHLDNRKHEVTVAIKESDIRLCSNGLELSNDIW
;
A
#
# COMPACT_ATOMS: atom_id res chain seq x y z
N MET A 1 -0.73 -29.52 33.85
CA MET A 1 -0.57 -28.53 32.77
C MET A 1 -1.37 -28.99 31.57
N ALA A 2 -2.44 -28.25 31.21
CA ALA A 2 -3.23 -28.56 30.01
C ALA A 2 -2.69 -27.71 28.85
N LEU A 3 -2.33 -28.36 27.74
CA LEU A 3 -2.04 -27.69 26.48
C LEU A 3 -3.36 -27.03 26.04
N GLY A 4 -3.44 -25.70 25.98
CA GLY A 4 -4.65 -24.93 25.66
C GLY A 4 -5.16 -25.10 24.21
N VAL A 5 -5.29 -26.34 23.75
CA VAL A 5 -5.69 -26.72 22.39
C VAL A 5 -6.77 -27.79 22.44
N SER A 6 -7.66 -27.79 21.44
CA SER A 6 -8.73 -28.77 21.34
C SER A 6 -8.19 -30.20 21.20
N ARG A 7 -8.82 -31.16 21.89
CA ARG A 7 -8.50 -32.60 21.80
C ARG A 7 -8.59 -33.14 20.38
N SER A 8 -9.55 -32.66 19.58
CA SER A 8 -9.69 -33.08 18.17
C SER A 8 -8.50 -32.65 17.32
N ASN A 9 -7.98 -31.44 17.54
CA ASN A 9 -6.79 -30.93 16.83
C ASN A 9 -5.54 -31.76 17.16
N VAL A 10 -5.40 -32.20 18.42
CA VAL A 10 -4.29 -33.07 18.83
C VAL A 10 -4.39 -34.45 18.18
N LEU A 11 -5.59 -35.03 18.12
CA LEU A 11 -5.82 -36.33 17.48
C LEU A 11 -5.52 -36.26 15.98
N ILE A 12 -6.06 -35.24 15.28
CA ILE A 12 -5.80 -35.01 13.85
C ILE A 12 -4.31 -34.87 13.58
N LYS A 13 -3.56 -34.15 14.44
CA LYS A 13 -2.10 -34.03 14.28
C LYS A 13 -1.35 -35.34 14.49
N LYS A 14 -1.82 -36.20 15.40
CA LYS A 14 -1.22 -37.52 15.67
C LYS A 14 -1.48 -38.54 14.57
N THR A 15 -2.62 -38.48 13.90
CA THR A 15 -3.00 -39.42 12.83
C THR A 15 -2.49 -39.02 11.44
N ARG A 16 -1.76 -37.90 11.31
CA ARG A 16 -1.17 -37.49 10.04
C ARG A 16 -0.09 -38.48 9.59
N SER A 17 -0.07 -38.76 8.29
CA SER A 17 1.04 -39.46 7.63
C SER A 17 2.35 -38.68 7.80
N SER A 18 3.49 -39.36 7.76
CA SER A 18 4.82 -38.71 7.78
C SER A 18 4.99 -37.71 6.63
N ASP A 19 4.31 -37.97 5.51
CA ASP A 19 4.39 -37.14 4.30
C ASP A 19 3.42 -35.96 4.34
N TRP A 20 2.66 -35.79 5.44
CA TRP A 20 1.70 -34.73 5.57
C TRP A 20 2.39 -33.36 5.68
N ALA A 21 2.27 -32.56 4.63
CA ALA A 21 2.64 -31.15 4.65
C ALA A 21 1.38 -30.29 4.86
N ASP A 22 1.36 -29.49 5.93
CA ASP A 22 0.33 -28.46 6.10
C ASP A 22 0.43 -27.46 4.93
N LEU A 23 -0.63 -27.36 4.11
CA LEU A 23 -0.70 -26.54 2.91
C LEU A 23 -0.76 -25.02 3.17
N THR A 24 -0.46 -24.57 4.39
CA THR A 24 -0.43 -23.14 4.76
C THR A 24 0.84 -22.43 4.31
N LYS A 25 1.67 -23.06 3.47
CA LYS A 25 2.87 -22.41 2.92
C LYS A 25 2.43 -21.45 1.83
N SER A 26 2.60 -20.15 2.10
CA SER A 26 2.48 -19.08 1.11
C SER A 26 3.09 -19.54 -0.22
N THR A 27 2.33 -19.41 -1.31
CA THR A 27 2.82 -19.66 -2.67
C THR A 27 4.19 -19.03 -2.85
N HIS A 28 5.09 -19.76 -3.50
CA HIS A 28 6.47 -19.40 -3.80
C HIS A 28 6.61 -17.89 -4.02
N LYS A 29 7.46 -17.23 -3.23
CA LYS A 29 7.77 -15.82 -3.41
C LYS A 29 8.26 -15.71 -4.87
N ALA A 30 7.51 -14.98 -5.70
CA ALA A 30 7.98 -14.68 -7.04
C ALA A 30 9.37 -14.04 -6.89
N ASP A 31 10.34 -14.48 -7.66
CA ASP A 31 11.70 -13.94 -7.58
C ASP A 31 11.60 -12.44 -7.80
N ASP A 32 11.83 -11.65 -6.75
CA ASP A 32 11.68 -10.20 -6.75
C ASP A 32 12.99 -9.51 -7.21
N ALA A 33 13.97 -10.28 -7.72
CA ALA A 33 15.28 -9.78 -8.16
C ALA A 33 15.20 -8.79 -9.33
N ASP A 34 14.37 -9.06 -10.33
CA ASP A 34 14.06 -8.14 -11.44
C ASP A 34 13.62 -6.77 -10.94
N LEU A 35 12.77 -6.75 -9.92
CA LEU A 35 12.22 -5.54 -9.35
C LEU A 35 13.25 -4.83 -8.45
N LYS A 36 14.07 -5.60 -7.72
CA LYS A 36 15.16 -5.08 -6.90
C LYS A 36 16.30 -4.48 -7.72
N ASP A 37 16.53 -4.91 -8.97
CA ASP A 37 17.50 -4.28 -9.87
C ASP A 37 16.94 -2.99 -10.53
N ALA A 38 15.67 -3.03 -10.94
CA ALA A 38 15.04 -1.91 -11.64
C ALA A 38 14.74 -0.71 -10.71
N LEU A 39 14.24 -0.98 -9.50
CA LEU A 39 13.77 0.07 -8.58
C LEU A 39 14.85 1.05 -8.11
N PRO A 40 16.09 0.64 -7.75
CA PRO A 40 17.12 1.57 -7.33
C PRO A 40 17.43 2.62 -8.38
N ARG A 41 17.43 2.26 -9.67
CA ARG A 41 17.66 3.22 -10.77
C ARG A 41 16.56 4.27 -10.83
N MET A 42 15.32 3.86 -10.58
CA MET A 42 14.15 4.75 -10.60
C MET A 42 14.07 5.63 -9.36
N VAL A 43 14.31 5.06 -8.18
CA VAL A 43 14.24 5.75 -6.89
C VAL A 43 15.42 6.71 -6.71
N LYS A 44 16.63 6.33 -7.11
CA LYS A 44 17.82 7.23 -7.07
C LYS A 44 17.65 8.45 -7.99
N ASN A 45 17.10 8.25 -9.19
CA ASN A 45 16.88 9.36 -10.11
C ASN A 45 15.73 10.27 -9.65
N ARG A 46 14.75 9.74 -8.90
CA ARG A 46 13.57 10.49 -8.46
C ARG A 46 13.11 10.03 -7.08
N ALA A 47 13.81 10.53 -6.05
CA ALA A 47 13.56 10.25 -4.64
C ALA A 47 12.14 10.63 -4.14
N THR A 48 11.29 11.25 -4.97
CA THR A 48 9.92 11.67 -4.65
C THR A 48 8.85 10.70 -5.16
N TYR A 49 9.23 9.53 -5.69
CA TYR A 49 8.28 8.60 -6.30
C TYR A 49 7.70 7.62 -5.27
N GLY A 50 6.43 7.83 -4.91
CA GLY A 50 5.65 6.85 -4.16
C GLY A 50 5.25 5.63 -5.00
N CYS A 51 4.75 4.59 -4.35
CA CYS A 51 4.45 3.28 -4.94
C CYS A 51 3.61 3.35 -6.25
N ARG A 52 2.67 4.29 -6.36
CA ARG A 52 1.87 4.47 -7.59
C ARG A 52 2.67 5.01 -8.76
N ARG A 53 3.54 6.00 -8.54
CA ARG A 53 4.36 6.59 -9.62
C ARG A 53 5.38 5.58 -10.11
N VAL A 54 5.96 4.83 -9.19
CA VAL A 54 6.83 3.70 -9.49
C VAL A 54 6.10 2.67 -10.34
N LEU A 55 4.91 2.22 -9.93
CA LEU A 55 4.11 1.27 -10.71
C LEU A 55 3.76 1.78 -12.11
N ALA A 56 3.35 3.05 -12.23
CA ALA A 56 3.02 3.67 -13.51
C ALA A 56 4.24 3.70 -14.45
N ARG A 57 5.42 4.00 -13.90
CA ARG A 57 6.65 4.02 -14.67
C ARG A 57 7.09 2.62 -15.11
N LEU A 58 6.97 1.62 -14.24
CA LEU A 58 7.27 0.23 -14.59
C LEU A 58 6.36 -0.29 -15.72
N LYS A 59 5.10 0.17 -15.79
CA LYS A 59 4.20 -0.13 -16.92
C LYS A 59 4.67 0.50 -18.23
N ILE A 60 5.18 1.74 -18.20
CA ILE A 60 5.71 2.43 -19.38
C ILE A 60 6.99 1.74 -19.86
N ASP A 61 7.87 1.39 -18.93
CA ASP A 61 9.12 0.68 -19.21
C ASP A 61 8.88 -0.80 -19.60
N SER A 62 7.61 -1.20 -19.83
CA SER A 62 7.18 -2.51 -20.35
C SER A 62 7.62 -3.70 -19.51
N LEU A 63 7.99 -3.46 -18.25
CA LEU A 63 8.16 -4.51 -17.27
C LEU A 63 6.77 -5.07 -16.97
N GLN A 64 6.53 -6.32 -17.40
CA GLN A 64 5.31 -7.10 -17.17
C GLN A 64 5.15 -7.42 -15.68
N ILE A 65 5.01 -6.39 -14.85
CA ILE A 65 4.83 -6.56 -13.42
C ILE A 65 3.36 -6.87 -13.19
N ASN A 66 3.09 -8.17 -13.17
CA ASN A 66 1.75 -8.73 -13.04
C ASN A 66 1.00 -8.30 -11.77
N LYS A 67 1.65 -7.72 -10.75
CA LYS A 67 1.01 -7.49 -9.44
C LYS A 67 1.44 -6.17 -8.78
N LYS A 68 0.53 -5.18 -8.71
CA LYS A 68 0.64 -3.95 -7.89
C LYS A 68 1.05 -4.23 -6.44
N LYS A 69 0.53 -5.30 -5.85
CA LYS A 69 0.86 -5.74 -4.47
C LYS A 69 2.33 -6.19 -4.34
N ARG A 70 2.93 -6.73 -5.40
CA ARG A 70 4.35 -7.14 -5.42
C ARG A 70 5.26 -5.92 -5.32
N VAL A 71 4.99 -4.88 -6.12
CA VAL A 71 5.73 -3.61 -6.07
C VAL A 71 5.64 -2.97 -4.69
N TYR A 72 4.44 -2.90 -4.13
CA TYR A 72 4.24 -2.38 -2.79
C TYR A 72 5.02 -3.16 -1.73
N ARG A 73 4.97 -4.51 -1.77
CA ARG A 73 5.68 -5.36 -0.82
C ARG A 73 7.19 -5.16 -0.90
N VAL A 74 7.78 -5.18 -2.09
CA VAL A 74 9.23 -4.99 -2.27
C VAL A 74 9.66 -3.60 -1.81
N MET A 75 8.93 -2.55 -2.20
CA MET A 75 9.22 -1.19 -1.74
C MET A 75 9.07 -1.03 -0.21
N ARG A 76 8.13 -1.75 0.41
CA ARG A 76 7.96 -1.74 1.86
C ARG A 76 9.10 -2.47 2.57
N ASP A 77 9.43 -3.67 2.10
CA ASP A 77 10.44 -4.54 2.71
C ASP A 77 11.85 -3.93 2.55
N ASP A 78 12.11 -3.19 1.47
CA ASP A 78 13.40 -2.50 1.21
C ASP A 78 13.42 -1.03 1.71
N GLY A 79 12.34 -0.56 2.36
CA GLY A 79 12.31 0.76 3.00
C GLY A 79 12.21 1.96 2.03
N TRP A 80 11.76 1.75 0.79
CA TRP A 80 11.63 2.81 -0.24
C TRP A 80 10.26 3.49 -0.26
N LEU A 81 9.38 3.15 0.67
CA LEU A 81 8.12 3.86 0.82
C LEU A 81 8.40 5.25 1.41
N LEU A 82 7.95 6.27 0.68
CA LEU A 82 7.89 7.62 1.21
C LEU A 82 7.05 7.63 2.48
N PHE A 83 7.54 8.32 3.50
CA PHE A 83 6.78 8.59 4.70
C PHE A 83 5.46 9.25 4.28
N ARG A 84 4.35 8.54 4.47
CA ARG A 84 3.02 9.13 4.34
C ARG A 84 2.86 10.01 5.56
N GLN A 85 2.99 11.32 5.37
CA GLN A 85 2.54 12.29 6.35
C GLN A 85 1.01 12.21 6.40
N SER A 86 0.53 11.20 7.11
CA SER A 86 -0.89 10.81 7.24
C SER A 86 -1.67 11.81 8.11
N HIS A 87 -0.93 12.68 8.78
CA HIS A 87 -1.44 13.73 9.63
C HIS A 87 -1.17 15.06 8.94
N ARG A 88 -1.88 15.35 7.84
CA ARG A 88 -2.23 16.75 7.61
C ARG A 88 -3.11 17.08 8.80
N HIS A 89 -2.64 17.93 9.71
CA HIS A 89 -3.43 18.37 10.85
C HIS A 89 -4.77 18.81 10.27
N LEU A 90 -5.88 18.16 10.66
CA LEU A 90 -7.19 18.73 10.33
C LEU A 90 -7.17 20.10 10.98
N ASP A 91 -7.07 21.13 10.15
CA ASP A 91 -7.22 22.48 10.64
C ASP A 91 -8.71 22.63 10.97
N ASN A 92 -9.04 22.28 12.22
CA ASN A 92 -10.39 22.41 12.77
C ASN A 92 -10.72 23.87 13.06
N ARG A 93 -9.88 24.83 12.66
CA ARG A 93 -10.25 26.24 12.63
C ARG A 93 -11.47 26.36 11.74
N LYS A 94 -12.60 26.71 12.36
CA LYS A 94 -13.76 27.20 11.60
C LYS A 94 -13.26 28.38 10.78
N HIS A 95 -13.29 28.25 9.45
CA HIS A 95 -13.10 29.38 8.55
C HIS A 95 -14.34 30.27 8.66
N GLU A 96 -14.38 31.05 9.73
CA GLU A 96 -15.39 32.08 9.95
C GLU A 96 -14.95 33.32 9.17
N VAL A 97 -15.18 33.28 7.84
CA VAL A 97 -14.94 34.44 6.99
C VAL A 97 -16.25 35.21 6.89
N THR A 98 -16.36 36.31 7.63
CA THR A 98 -17.44 37.28 7.45
C THR A 98 -17.16 38.08 6.18
N VAL A 99 -17.92 37.78 5.13
CA VAL A 99 -17.78 38.40 3.83
C VAL A 99 -18.74 39.59 3.75
N ALA A 100 -18.23 40.82 3.87
CA ALA A 100 -19.01 42.04 3.68
C ALA A 100 -19.10 42.35 2.18
N ILE A 101 -20.17 41.90 1.51
CA ILE A 101 -20.42 42.18 0.09
C ILE A 101 -21.75 42.92 -0.06
N LYS A 102 -21.78 43.92 -0.95
CA LYS A 102 -22.95 44.76 -1.25
C LYS A 102 -23.94 44.14 -2.25
N GLU A 103 -23.52 43.19 -3.10
CA GLU A 103 -24.33 42.59 -4.18
C GLU A 103 -24.26 41.05 -4.17
N SER A 104 -25.40 40.39 -4.36
CA SER A 104 -25.52 38.93 -4.43
C SER A 104 -24.96 38.35 -5.75
N ASP A 105 -24.50 37.09 -5.73
CA ASP A 105 -24.10 36.26 -6.89
C ASP A 105 -22.72 36.46 -7.57
N ILE A 106 -21.77 37.14 -6.94
CA ILE A 106 -20.35 37.13 -7.39
C ILE A 106 -19.52 35.92 -6.88
N ARG A 107 -20.16 34.94 -6.22
CA ARG A 107 -19.48 33.76 -5.66
C ARG A 107 -19.18 32.70 -6.72
N LEU A 108 -17.98 32.72 -7.29
CA LEU A 108 -17.37 31.49 -7.82
C LEU A 108 -16.62 30.78 -6.69
N CYS A 109 -17.19 29.69 -6.16
CA CYS A 109 -16.45 28.76 -5.31
C CYS A 109 -15.83 27.68 -6.20
N SER A 110 -14.51 27.74 -6.40
CA SER A 110 -13.73 26.61 -6.90
C SER A 110 -13.56 25.57 -5.78
N ASN A 111 -14.63 24.83 -5.48
CA ASN A 111 -14.53 23.69 -4.57
C ASN A 111 -13.69 22.60 -5.26
N GLY A 112 -12.40 22.52 -4.89
CA GLY A 112 -11.50 21.47 -5.35
C GLY A 112 -11.90 20.13 -4.75
N LEU A 113 -12.47 19.25 -5.57
CA LEU A 113 -12.71 17.86 -5.17
C LEU A 113 -11.37 17.12 -5.11
N GLU A 114 -10.83 16.92 -3.91
CA GLU A 114 -9.67 16.04 -3.70
C GLU A 114 -10.15 14.58 -3.61
N LEU A 115 -10.08 13.85 -4.73
CA LEU A 115 -10.33 12.41 -4.74
C LEU A 115 -9.20 11.69 -3.98
N SER A 116 -9.51 11.26 -2.75
CA SER A 116 -8.64 10.41 -1.96
C SER A 116 -8.47 9.06 -2.67
N ASN A 117 -7.28 8.85 -3.21
CA ASN A 117 -6.91 7.54 -3.74
C ASN A 117 -6.62 6.60 -2.56
N ASP A 118 -7.62 6.11 -1.84
CA ASP A 118 -7.45 5.11 -0.77
C ASP A 118 -8.04 3.73 -1.12
N ILE A 119 -8.39 3.51 -2.39
CA ILE A 119 -8.82 2.19 -2.86
C ILE A 119 -7.58 1.32 -3.12
N TRP A 120 -7.33 0.39 -2.21
CA TRP A 120 -6.33 -0.67 -2.31
C TRP A 120 -6.96 -2.04 -2.52
#